data_AF-A0A6G2VD86-F1
#
_entry.id   AF-A0A6G2VD86-F1
#
_cell.length_a   1.000
_cell.length_b   1.000
_cell.length_c   1.000
_cell.angle_alpha   90.00
_cell.angle_beta   90.00
_cell.angle_gamma   90.00
#
_symmetry.space_group_name_H-M   'P 1'
#
loop_
_entity.id
_entity.type
_entity.pdbx_description
1 polymer ?
#
loop_
_entity_poly.entity_id
_entity_poly.type
_entity_poly.pdbx_seq_one_letter_code
_entity_poly.pdbx_strand_id
1 'polypeptide(L)'
;TADRVRERGATLAVGPLPLGEGRAAIAADREGAVFGFWEGPAPVWADGPRAPARVDLQSRHAFEAAIFYAEVFGWAKPQSRCAVDYAEDRVLVRAGGHTVVTLRGGGVENATDARVRARWIVDFLVPDSERTAEAAVAAGGEATPVEGVPGTAFVLRDPEGALFTVSDR
;
A
#
# COMPACT_ATOMS: atom_id res chain seq x y z
N THR A 1 -6.67 0.78 -17.72
CA THR A 1 -6.63 0.22 -16.34
C THR A 1 -8.01 -0.05 -15.79
N ALA A 2 -8.94 0.90 -15.85
CA ALA A 2 -10.32 0.72 -15.39
C ALA A 2 -11.04 -0.52 -15.98
N ASP A 3 -10.92 -0.78 -17.28
CA ASP A 3 -11.53 -1.97 -17.89
C ASP A 3 -10.93 -3.26 -17.35
N ARG A 4 -9.59 -3.30 -17.20
CA ARG A 4 -8.89 -4.43 -16.58
C ARG A 4 -9.34 -4.71 -15.15
N VAL A 5 -9.65 -3.67 -14.37
CA VAL A 5 -10.22 -3.80 -13.02
C VAL A 5 -11.56 -4.54 -13.10
N ARG A 6 -12.47 -4.09 -13.98
CA ARG A 6 -13.79 -4.72 -14.14
C ARG A 6 -13.70 -6.16 -14.64
N GLU A 7 -12.88 -6.40 -15.67
CA GLU A 7 -12.67 -7.72 -16.27
C GLU A 7 -12.16 -8.76 -15.27
N ARG A 8 -11.46 -8.33 -14.22
CA ARG A 8 -10.83 -9.19 -13.20
C ARG A 8 -11.66 -9.36 -11.93
N GLY A 9 -12.94 -9.00 -11.98
CA GLY A 9 -13.88 -9.18 -10.88
C GLY A 9 -13.66 -8.21 -9.71
N ALA A 10 -12.93 -7.12 -9.92
CA ALA A 10 -12.84 -6.02 -8.97
C ALA A 10 -13.90 -4.96 -9.24
N THR A 11 -14.20 -4.16 -8.22
CA THR A 11 -15.22 -3.11 -8.32
C THR A 11 -14.57 -1.78 -8.65
N LEU A 12 -15.01 -1.13 -9.72
CA LEU A 12 -14.67 0.27 -9.97
C LEU A 12 -15.73 1.16 -9.32
N ALA A 13 -15.39 1.79 -8.19
CA ALA A 13 -16.32 2.57 -7.39
C ALA A 13 -16.50 4.00 -7.94
N VAL A 14 -15.40 4.65 -8.33
CA VAL A 14 -15.41 6.02 -8.85
C VAL A 14 -14.51 6.11 -10.09
N GLY A 15 -15.00 6.79 -11.12
CA GLY A 15 -14.23 7.18 -12.30
C GLY A 15 -13.99 6.10 -13.36
N PRO A 16 -13.01 6.32 -14.27
CA PRO A 16 -12.05 7.43 -14.27
C PRO A 16 -12.71 8.80 -14.45
N LEU A 17 -12.34 9.77 -13.60
CA LEU A 17 -12.78 11.16 -13.69
C LEU A 17 -11.58 12.11 -13.89
N PRO A 18 -11.74 13.23 -14.61
CA PRO A 18 -10.74 14.29 -14.65
C PRO A 18 -10.43 14.83 -13.25
N LEU A 19 -9.15 15.03 -12.95
CA LEU A 19 -8.67 15.64 -11.71
C LEU A 19 -7.37 16.38 -12.03
N GLY A 20 -7.38 17.72 -11.99
CA GLY A 20 -6.24 18.54 -12.41
C GLY A 20 -5.80 18.25 -13.85
N GLU A 21 -4.51 18.00 -14.05
CA GLU A 21 -3.93 17.65 -15.36
C GLU A 21 -3.99 16.15 -15.70
N GLY A 22 -4.73 15.36 -14.93
CA GLY A 22 -4.84 13.92 -15.13
C GLY A 22 -6.21 13.36 -14.83
N ARG A 23 -6.26 12.05 -14.62
CA ARG A 23 -7.47 11.28 -14.32
C ARG A 23 -7.23 10.38 -13.12
N ALA A 24 -8.20 10.33 -12.22
CA ALA A 24 -8.18 9.46 -11.06
C ALA A 24 -9.39 8.51 -11.08
N ALA A 25 -9.20 7.35 -10.47
CA ALA A 25 -10.27 6.41 -10.19
C ALA A 25 -10.05 5.74 -8.84
N ILE A 26 -11.14 5.30 -8.22
CA ILE A 26 -11.13 4.54 -6.98
C ILE A 26 -11.78 3.19 -7.26
N ALA A 27 -11.13 2.12 -6.84
CA ALA A 27 -11.58 0.75 -6.98
C ALA A 27 -11.44 -0.02 -5.67
N ALA A 28 -12.07 -1.18 -5.60
CA ALA A 28 -11.85 -2.18 -4.56
C ALA A 28 -11.48 -3.50 -5.24
N ASP A 29 -10.42 -4.17 -4.75
CA ASP A 29 -10.00 -5.46 -5.28
C ASP A 29 -10.96 -6.61 -4.91
N ARG A 30 -10.60 -7.84 -5.27
CA ARG A 30 -11.42 -9.03 -5.03
C ARG A 30 -11.61 -9.35 -3.54
N GLU A 31 -10.74 -8.88 -2.66
CA GLU A 31 -10.86 -9.01 -1.20
C GLU A 31 -11.48 -7.75 -0.55
N GLY A 32 -11.78 -6.73 -1.35
CA GLY A 32 -12.37 -5.47 -0.90
C GLY A 32 -11.36 -4.41 -0.45
N ALA A 33 -10.05 -4.60 -0.70
CA ALA A 33 -9.07 -3.56 -0.41
C ALA A 33 -9.27 -2.39 -1.37
N VAL A 34 -9.55 -1.21 -0.82
CA VAL A 34 -9.78 0.01 -1.61
C VAL A 34 -8.44 0.60 -2.07
N PHE A 35 -8.34 0.93 -3.35
CA PHE A 35 -7.16 1.56 -3.95
C PHE A 35 -7.54 2.63 -4.97
N GLY A 36 -6.71 3.67 -5.04
CA GLY A 36 -6.77 4.69 -6.08
C GLY A 36 -5.76 4.41 -7.19
N PHE A 37 -6.07 4.80 -8.42
CA PHE A 37 -5.08 4.85 -9.49
C PHE A 37 -5.20 6.13 -10.30
N TRP A 38 -4.06 6.56 -10.81
CA TRP A 38 -3.86 7.86 -11.45
C TRP A 38 -3.24 7.69 -12.83
N GLU A 39 -3.66 8.55 -13.76
CA GLU A 39 -3.09 8.71 -15.09
C GLU A 39 -2.86 10.19 -15.36
N GLY A 40 -1.60 10.59 -15.59
CA GLY A 40 -1.21 11.99 -15.81
C GLY A 40 0.21 12.25 -15.30
N PRO A 41 0.65 13.52 -15.25
CA PRO A 41 1.89 13.91 -14.60
C PRO A 41 1.96 13.40 -13.15
N ALA A 42 3.16 13.15 -12.62
CA ALA A 42 3.31 12.70 -11.24
C ALA A 42 2.61 13.68 -10.27
N PRO A 43 1.73 13.20 -9.37
CA PRO A 43 1.13 14.06 -8.36
C PRO A 43 2.19 14.74 -7.49
N VAL A 44 1.89 15.93 -6.97
CA VAL A 44 2.82 16.73 -6.13
C VAL A 44 3.31 16.03 -4.85
N TRP A 45 2.65 14.95 -4.46
CA TRP A 45 2.99 14.13 -3.28
C TRP A 45 3.72 12.83 -3.66
N ALA A 46 3.97 12.58 -4.94
CA ALA A 46 4.62 11.37 -5.42
C ALA A 46 6.14 11.36 -5.18
N ASP A 47 6.73 12.52 -4.91
CA ASP A 47 8.15 12.67 -4.62
C ASP A 47 8.44 13.65 -3.47
N GLY A 48 9.69 13.62 -3.00
CA GLY A 48 10.16 14.47 -1.90
C GLY A 48 10.07 13.84 -0.51
N PRO A 49 10.49 14.57 0.54
CA PRO A 49 10.71 14.04 1.88
C PRO A 49 9.41 13.63 2.61
N ARG A 50 8.25 13.98 2.07
CA ARG A 50 6.91 13.67 2.59
C ARG A 50 6.17 12.66 1.72
N ALA A 51 6.78 12.20 0.62
CA ALA A 51 6.17 11.18 -0.22
C ALA A 51 6.14 9.83 0.51
N PRO A 52 5.10 9.02 0.28
CA PRO A 52 5.13 7.62 0.65
C PRO A 52 6.39 6.94 0.11
N ALA A 53 7.10 6.25 0.97
CA ALA A 53 8.25 5.46 0.52
C ALA A 53 7.79 4.13 -0.09
N ARG A 54 6.70 3.59 0.45
CA ARG A 54 6.17 2.27 0.08
C ARG A 54 4.67 2.19 0.40
N VAL A 55 3.95 1.35 -0.32
CA VAL A 55 2.60 0.93 0.05
C VAL A 55 2.55 -0.56 0.31
N ASP A 56 1.97 -0.96 1.43
CA ASP A 56 1.89 -2.33 1.87
C ASP A 56 0.44 -2.82 1.80
N LEU A 57 0.20 -3.91 1.07
CA LEU A 57 -1.09 -4.61 1.10
C LEU A 57 -1.05 -5.69 2.17
N GLN A 58 -1.97 -5.59 3.13
CA GLN A 58 -2.34 -6.70 3.99
C GLN A 58 -3.49 -7.46 3.29
N SER A 59 -3.28 -8.74 2.98
CA SER A 59 -4.28 -9.58 2.29
C SER A 59 -4.23 -11.01 2.86
N ARG A 60 -5.35 -11.75 2.74
CA ARG A 60 -5.40 -13.18 3.09
C ARG A 60 -4.70 -14.03 2.04
N HIS A 61 -4.73 -13.56 0.79
CA HIS A 61 -4.23 -14.27 -0.38
C HIS A 61 -3.23 -13.39 -1.13
N ALA A 62 -2.12 -13.04 -0.48
CA ALA A 62 -1.16 -12.07 -1.01
C ALA A 62 -0.60 -12.43 -2.40
N PHE A 63 -0.43 -13.72 -2.70
CA PHE A 63 -0.03 -14.18 -4.03
C PHE A 63 -1.12 -13.94 -5.08
N GLU A 64 -2.38 -14.26 -4.77
CA GLU A 64 -3.52 -13.99 -5.66
C GLU A 64 -3.70 -12.49 -5.88
N ALA A 65 -3.53 -11.69 -4.82
CA ALA A 65 -3.53 -10.24 -4.92
C ALA A 65 -2.37 -9.74 -5.82
N ALA A 66 -1.17 -10.31 -5.68
CA ALA A 66 -0.03 -9.94 -6.52
C ALA A 66 -0.29 -10.21 -8.00
N ILE A 67 -0.88 -11.36 -8.34
CA ILE A 67 -1.29 -11.69 -9.71
C ILE A 67 -2.34 -10.68 -10.19
N PHE A 68 -3.39 -10.45 -9.41
CA PHE A 68 -4.45 -9.48 -9.74
C PHE A 68 -3.87 -8.09 -10.07
N TYR A 69 -3.04 -7.52 -9.18
CA TYR A 69 -2.46 -6.20 -9.38
C TYR A 69 -1.42 -6.18 -10.50
N ALA A 70 -0.69 -7.27 -10.71
CA ALA A 70 0.21 -7.42 -11.85
C ALA A 70 -0.52 -7.35 -13.19
N GLU A 71 -1.70 -7.96 -13.29
CA GLU A 71 -2.49 -7.91 -14.50
C GLU A 71 -3.23 -6.57 -14.68
N VAL A 72 -3.69 -5.96 -13.57
CA VAL A 72 -4.33 -4.63 -13.60
C VAL A 72 -3.34 -3.54 -14.00
N PHE A 73 -2.13 -3.51 -13.42
CA PHE A 73 -1.15 -2.46 -13.67
C PHE A 73 -0.09 -2.81 -14.70
N GLY A 74 0.03 -4.09 -15.08
CA GLY A 74 1.05 -4.56 -16.01
C GLY A 74 2.46 -4.53 -15.44
N TRP A 75 2.63 -4.41 -14.11
CA TRP A 75 3.93 -4.20 -13.48
C TRP A 75 4.86 -5.43 -13.54
N ALA A 76 4.35 -6.61 -13.91
CA ALA A 76 5.13 -7.84 -14.05
C ALA A 76 5.47 -8.17 -15.52
N LYS A 77 5.12 -7.30 -16.47
CA LYS A 77 5.46 -7.51 -17.88
C LYS A 77 6.95 -7.28 -18.13
N PRO A 78 7.58 -7.94 -19.11
CA PRO A 78 9.01 -7.75 -19.41
C PRO A 78 9.41 -6.29 -19.71
N GLN A 79 8.47 -5.48 -20.19
CA GLN A 79 8.68 -4.06 -20.51
C GLN A 79 8.43 -3.13 -19.31
N SER A 80 8.00 -3.69 -18.18
CA SER A 80 7.80 -2.94 -16.93
C SER A 80 9.13 -2.44 -16.38
N ARG A 81 9.09 -1.31 -15.67
CA ARG A 81 10.21 -0.82 -14.86
C ARG A 81 10.28 -1.48 -13.48
N CYS A 82 9.32 -2.36 -13.19
CA CYS A 82 9.26 -3.05 -11.92
C CYS A 82 9.83 -4.47 -12.02
N ALA A 83 10.52 -4.89 -10.96
CA ALA A 83 10.85 -6.28 -10.69
C ALA A 83 9.91 -6.82 -9.61
N VAL A 84 9.56 -8.10 -9.69
CA VAL A 84 8.67 -8.77 -8.73
C VAL A 84 9.42 -9.95 -8.13
N ASP A 85 9.64 -9.91 -6.81
CA ASP A 85 10.27 -10.98 -6.05
C ASP A 85 9.22 -11.66 -5.14
N TYR A 86 9.22 -12.99 -5.13
CA TYR A 86 8.40 -13.78 -4.22
C TYR A 86 9.32 -14.30 -3.09
N ALA A 87 9.01 -13.95 -1.84
CA ALA A 87 9.82 -14.28 -0.68
C ALA A 87 8.94 -14.77 0.47
N GLU A 88 9.03 -16.06 0.80
CA GLU A 88 8.22 -16.73 1.82
C GLU A 88 6.74 -16.33 1.72
N ASP A 89 6.21 -15.56 2.67
CA ASP A 89 4.81 -15.12 2.73
C ASP A 89 4.57 -13.71 2.18
N ARG A 90 5.50 -13.19 1.38
CA ARG A 90 5.44 -11.81 0.87
C ARG A 90 5.79 -11.74 -0.60
N VAL A 91 5.21 -10.75 -1.27
CA VAL A 91 5.57 -10.35 -2.63
C VAL A 91 6.13 -8.94 -2.58
N LEU A 92 7.31 -8.74 -3.15
CA LEU A 92 7.98 -7.45 -3.22
C LEU A 92 7.93 -6.94 -4.65
N VAL A 93 7.39 -5.73 -4.86
CA VAL A 93 7.51 -5.03 -6.14
C VAL A 93 8.54 -3.94 -5.99
N ARG A 94 9.59 -4.00 -6.80
CA ARG A 94 10.69 -3.05 -6.79
C ARG A 94 10.67 -2.18 -8.03
N ALA A 95 10.89 -0.88 -7.87
CA ALA A 95 11.09 0.05 -8.98
C ALA A 95 12.28 0.95 -8.66
N GLY A 96 13.19 1.14 -9.63
CA GLY A 96 14.38 1.98 -9.44
C GLY A 96 15.31 1.52 -8.31
N GLY A 97 15.35 0.21 -8.00
CA GLY A 97 16.16 -0.34 -6.91
C GLY A 97 15.50 -0.32 -5.52
N HIS A 98 14.33 0.31 -5.38
CA HIS A 98 13.62 0.42 -4.11
C HIS A 98 12.38 -0.49 -4.09
N THR A 99 12.05 -1.08 -2.93
CA THR A 99 10.77 -1.76 -2.73
C THR A 99 9.67 -0.71 -2.61
N VAL A 100 8.81 -0.63 -3.62
CA VAL A 100 7.70 0.35 -3.68
C VAL A 100 6.37 -0.26 -3.27
N VAL A 101 6.23 -1.59 -3.36
CA VAL A 101 5.06 -2.32 -2.85
C VAL A 101 5.52 -3.56 -2.09
N THR A 102 4.91 -3.82 -0.93
CA THR A 102 4.92 -5.14 -0.29
C THR A 102 3.50 -5.68 -0.28
N LEU A 103 3.29 -6.92 -0.70
CA LEU A 103 2.06 -7.64 -0.43
C LEU A 103 2.39 -8.71 0.61
N ARG A 104 1.73 -8.70 1.76
CA ARG A 104 2.02 -9.63 2.85
C ARG A 104 0.83 -10.53 3.09
N GLY A 105 1.08 -11.84 3.06
CA GLY A 105 0.22 -12.85 3.66
C GLY A 105 0.43 -12.88 5.17
N GLY A 106 -0.24 -13.79 5.87
CA GLY A 106 0.18 -14.15 7.23
C GLY A 106 -0.22 -13.21 8.37
N GLY A 107 -0.71 -11.98 8.12
CA GLY A 107 -1.47 -11.24 9.16
C GLY A 107 -2.84 -11.86 9.47
N VAL A 108 -3.17 -12.97 8.78
CA VAL A 108 -4.48 -13.61 8.74
C VAL A 108 -4.41 -15.13 8.91
N GLU A 109 -3.22 -15.76 8.95
CA GLU A 109 -3.15 -17.21 9.20
C GLU A 109 -3.46 -17.58 10.66
N ASN A 110 -3.30 -16.64 11.61
CA ASN A 110 -3.66 -16.84 13.02
C ASN A 110 -4.82 -15.96 13.50
N ALA A 111 -5.40 -15.11 12.65
CA ALA A 111 -6.58 -14.32 13.00
C ALA A 111 -7.83 -15.04 12.48
N THR A 112 -8.51 -15.79 13.36
CA THR A 112 -9.84 -16.39 13.11
C THR A 112 -10.95 -15.35 12.90
N ASP A 113 -10.61 -14.06 12.99
CA ASP A 113 -11.56 -12.97 12.90
C ASP A 113 -11.82 -12.54 11.45
N ALA A 114 -13.02 -12.84 10.97
CA ALA A 114 -13.53 -12.41 9.67
C ALA A 114 -13.49 -10.87 9.48
N ARG A 115 -13.31 -10.08 10.55
CA ARG A 115 -13.20 -8.61 10.52
C ARG A 115 -11.82 -8.09 10.11
N VAL A 116 -10.78 -8.93 10.01
CA VAL A 116 -9.49 -8.52 9.42
C VAL A 116 -9.68 -8.45 7.90
N ARG A 117 -9.88 -7.23 7.38
CA ARG A 117 -10.15 -6.93 5.97
C ARG A 117 -8.85 -6.62 5.22
N ALA A 118 -8.81 -6.99 3.94
CA ALA A 118 -7.72 -6.58 3.07
C ALA A 118 -7.67 -5.05 2.96
N ARG A 119 -6.49 -4.46 3.06
CA ARG A 119 -6.30 -3.01 3.00
C ARG A 119 -4.89 -2.63 2.58
N TRP A 120 -4.81 -1.52 1.85
CA TRP A 120 -3.56 -0.82 1.58
C TRP A 120 -3.17 0.05 2.77
N ILE A 121 -1.89 0.01 3.11
CA ILE A 121 -1.27 0.76 4.21
C ILE A 121 -0.13 1.57 3.62
N VAL A 122 -0.07 2.85 3.95
CA VAL A 122 1.00 3.74 3.50
C VAL A 122 2.15 3.67 4.50
N ASP A 123 3.39 3.53 4.02
CA ASP A 123 4.60 3.49 4.85
C ASP A 123 5.53 4.66 4.49
N PHE A 124 5.89 5.45 5.51
CA PHE A 124 6.78 6.59 5.40
C PHE A 124 8.14 6.27 6.04
N LEU A 125 9.21 6.39 5.26
CA LEU A 125 10.56 6.24 5.79
C LEU A 125 11.04 7.53 6.45
N VAL A 126 11.21 7.47 7.77
CA VAL A 126 11.62 8.58 8.62
C VAL A 126 13.03 8.35 9.18
N PRO A 127 13.75 9.41 9.58
CA PRO A 127 15.08 9.24 10.18
C PRO A 127 15.07 8.53 11.54
N ASP A 128 13.96 8.61 12.27
CA ASP A 128 13.79 8.07 13.62
C ASP A 128 12.29 7.81 13.85
N SER A 129 11.88 6.56 13.72
CA SER A 129 10.49 6.12 13.83
C SER A 129 9.95 6.18 15.25
N GLU A 130 10.79 5.97 16.27
CA GLU A 130 10.43 6.07 17.68
C GLU A 130 10.12 7.52 18.06
N ARG A 131 11.02 8.45 17.73
CA ARG A 131 10.78 9.87 17.93
C ARG A 131 9.56 10.37 17.14
N THR A 132 9.33 9.83 15.95
CA THR A 132 8.15 10.16 15.14
C THR A 132 6.86 9.66 15.81
N ALA A 133 6.88 8.46 16.39
CA ALA A 133 5.76 7.90 17.13
C ALA A 133 5.46 8.72 18.40
N GLU A 134 6.47 9.11 19.17
CA GLU A 134 6.32 10.00 20.33
C GLU A 134 5.69 11.34 19.94
N ALA A 135 6.17 11.94 18.84
CA ALA A 135 5.62 13.20 18.34
C ALA A 135 4.15 13.08 17.90
N ALA A 136 3.77 11.95 17.28
CA ALA A 136 2.39 11.69 16.90
C ALA A 136 1.47 11.55 18.11
N VAL A 137 1.91 10.85 19.16
CA VAL A 137 1.18 10.74 20.44
C VAL A 137 1.03 12.11 21.10
N ALA A 138 2.11 12.91 21.14
CA ALA A 138 2.07 14.27 21.69
C ALA A 138 1.12 15.20 20.92
N ALA A 139 0.89 14.93 19.63
CA ALA A 139 -0.06 15.65 18.77
C ALA A 139 -1.51 15.13 18.87
N GLY A 140 -1.80 14.15 19.74
CA GLY A 140 -3.13 13.61 19.98
C GLY A 140 -3.48 12.35 19.18
N GLY A 141 -2.50 11.76 18.48
CA GLY A 141 -2.65 10.47 17.82
C GLY A 141 -2.36 9.27 18.72
N GLU A 142 -2.39 8.08 18.12
CA GLU A 142 -2.01 6.81 18.76
C GLU A 142 -0.82 6.20 18.01
N ALA A 143 0.04 5.47 18.72
CA ALA A 143 1.16 4.74 18.13
C ALA A 143 1.21 3.30 18.67
N THR A 144 1.32 2.34 17.76
CA THR A 144 1.47 0.90 18.08
C THR A 144 2.75 0.37 17.43
N PRO A 145 3.67 -0.25 18.18
CA PRO A 145 4.85 -0.88 17.59
C PRO A 145 4.46 -1.98 16.59
N VAL A 146 5.22 -2.11 15.50
CA VAL A 146 5.09 -3.22 14.54
C VAL A 146 6.00 -4.36 14.98
N GLU A 147 5.41 -5.50 15.31
CA GLU A 147 6.18 -6.71 15.65
C GLU A 147 6.55 -7.53 14.39
N GLY A 148 7.61 -8.34 14.48
CA GLY A 148 7.96 -9.30 13.43
C GLY A 148 8.50 -8.68 12.13
N VAL A 149 9.03 -7.46 12.19
CA VAL A 149 9.76 -6.82 11.09
C VAL A 149 11.20 -6.49 11.50
N PRO A 150 12.18 -6.58 10.59
CA PRO A 150 13.51 -6.03 10.84
C PRO A 150 13.45 -4.51 11.02
N GLY A 151 14.14 -3.99 12.04
CA GLY A 151 14.19 -2.56 12.36
C GLY A 151 13.03 -2.09 13.25
N THR A 152 12.98 -0.79 13.52
CA THR A 152 11.92 -0.15 14.30
C THR A 152 10.86 0.43 13.36
N ALA A 153 9.59 0.12 13.63
CA ALA A 153 8.45 0.66 12.90
C ALA A 153 7.22 0.77 13.80
N PHE A 154 6.35 1.73 13.50
CA PHE A 154 5.13 1.99 14.25
C PHE A 154 3.94 2.18 13.29
N VAL A 155 2.79 1.60 13.65
CA VAL A 155 1.49 2.00 13.09
C VAL A 155 1.01 3.22 13.88
N LEU A 156 0.80 4.32 13.17
CA LEU A 156 0.25 5.55 13.70
C LEU A 156 -1.22 5.70 13.31
N ARG A 157 -2.00 6.24 14.24
CA ARG A 157 -3.37 6.68 14.01
C ARG A 157 -3.47 8.17 14.30
N ASP A 158 -3.89 8.98 13.34
CA ASP A 158 -4.11 10.41 13.59
C ASP A 158 -5.43 10.64 14.38
N PRO A 159 -5.66 11.85 14.92
CA PRO A 159 -6.89 12.17 15.66
C PRO A 159 -8.18 11.97 14.85
N GLU A 160 -8.11 12.09 13.52
CA GLU A 160 -9.21 11.88 12.59
C GLU A 160 -9.43 10.39 12.24
N GLY A 161 -8.53 9.52 12.69
CA GLY A 161 -8.60 8.07 12.55
C GLY A 161 -7.88 7.47 11.34
N ALA A 162 -7.12 8.26 10.57
CA ALA A 162 -6.31 7.73 9.48
C ALA A 162 -5.16 6.86 10.03
N LEU A 163 -4.87 5.76 9.34
CA LEU A 163 -3.85 4.79 9.73
C LEU A 163 -2.72 4.78 8.70
N PHE A 164 -1.48 4.86 9.18
CA PHE A 164 -0.28 4.75 8.35
C PHE A 164 0.90 4.22 9.17
N THR A 165 1.93 3.74 8.49
CA THR A 165 3.15 3.22 9.12
C THR A 165 4.28 4.23 8.98
N VAL A 166 5.12 4.33 10.00
CA VAL A 166 6.43 4.97 9.92
C VAL A 166 7.51 3.94 10.22
N SER A 167 8.56 3.91 9.41
CA SER A 167 9.68 2.98 9.55
C SER A 167 11.01 3.74 9.41
N ASP A 168 12.07 3.24 10.03
CA ASP A 168 13.40 3.83 9.86
C ASP A 168 13.89 3.72 8.40
N ARG A 169 14.62 4.76 7.93
CA ARG A 169 15.27 4.79 6.60
C ARG A 169 16.40 3.79 6.42
#